data_AF-A0A2N2V8T5-F1
#
_entry.id   AF-A0A2N2V8T5-F1
#
_cell.length_a   1.000
_cell.length_b   1.000
_cell.length_c   1.000
_cell.angle_alpha   90.00
_cell.angle_beta   90.00
_cell.angle_gamma   90.00
#
_symmetry.space_group_name_H-M   'P 1'
#
loop_
_entity.id
_entity.type
_entity.pdbx_description
1 polymer ?
#
loop_
_entity_poly.entity_id
_entity_poly.type
_entity_poly.pdbx_seq_one_letter_code
_entity_poly.pdbx_strand_id
1 'polypeptide(L)'
;MVVFPDRRVRASSALWRVLDVLVTPMFRLTQTFLGWFFRSCGVASLGMGGACNWVAQHRFRAIAAMTLVVAPSLVALGARGPALFDFAELNGAGGRQVTQLLEGEQLVPPVPLPPEVFSTREVEMVRPDIGSASRDWSLLDPEFTQRLLVVFRIMKERHGYEMVLVEGYRSSQRQEQLFAQGRQVTQAAANMSYHQYGLAADAAFLLDGRIAISERDPRVMRGYELYGEVAEQLGLSWGGNWRMQDYGHVELRRPGILGTVGSGTLAGGPT
;
A
#
# COMPACT_ATOMS: atom_id res chain seq x y z
N MET A 1 27.97 -37.97 8.35
CA MET A 1 28.03 -38.10 9.82
C MET A 1 28.15 -36.71 10.43
N VAL A 2 27.02 -36.07 10.79
CA VAL A 2 26.85 -35.24 12.00
C VAL A 2 25.35 -35.19 12.27
N VAL A 3 25.03 -35.38 13.53
CA VAL A 3 23.78 -35.56 14.27
C VAL A 3 24.04 -34.62 15.48
N PHE A 4 23.22 -33.69 15.98
CA PHE A 4 21.80 -33.69 16.37
C PHE A 4 21.39 -32.23 16.81
N PRO A 5 20.22 -31.94 17.45
CA PRO A 5 19.27 -30.89 17.06
C PRO A 5 19.01 -29.83 18.19
N ASP A 6 17.76 -29.34 18.33
CA ASP A 6 17.18 -28.69 19.53
C ASP A 6 17.33 -27.18 19.81
N ARG A 7 16.89 -26.31 18.87
CA ARG A 7 16.58 -24.90 19.24
C ARG A 7 15.26 -24.31 18.77
N ARG A 8 14.32 -25.09 18.22
CA ARG A 8 13.01 -24.57 17.78
C ARG A 8 11.81 -24.88 18.69
N VAL A 9 11.96 -25.76 19.69
CA VAL A 9 10.84 -26.15 20.57
C VAL A 9 10.82 -25.40 21.92
N ARG A 10 11.90 -24.69 22.29
CA ARG A 10 11.94 -23.94 23.57
C ARG A 10 11.30 -22.56 23.53
N ALA A 11 11.29 -21.88 22.38
CA ALA A 11 10.75 -20.53 22.25
C ALA A 11 9.21 -20.48 22.30
N SER A 12 8.51 -21.50 21.80
CA SER A 12 7.05 -21.55 21.87
C SER A 12 6.55 -21.81 23.29
N SER A 13 7.20 -22.70 24.04
CA SER A 13 6.76 -23.05 25.41
C SER A 13 6.97 -21.93 26.45
N ALA A 14 7.90 -20.99 26.21
CA ALA A 14 8.11 -19.83 27.07
C ALA A 14 7.04 -18.75 26.84
N LEU A 15 6.63 -18.54 25.59
CA LEU A 15 5.58 -17.59 25.22
C LEU A 15 4.22 -17.99 25.79
N TRP A 16 3.89 -19.29 25.72
CA TRP A 16 2.65 -19.83 26.31
C TRP A 16 2.62 -19.72 27.84
N ARG A 17 3.76 -19.92 28.54
CA ARG A 17 3.83 -19.73 30.00
C ARG A 17 3.67 -18.27 30.43
N VAL A 18 4.16 -17.31 29.65
CA VAL A 18 3.98 -15.88 29.93
C VAL A 18 2.53 -15.45 29.68
N LEU A 19 1.90 -15.98 28.63
CA LEU A 19 0.46 -15.78 28.37
C LEU A 19 -0.41 -16.38 29.48
N ASP A 20 -0.11 -17.57 29.98
CA ASP A 20 -0.85 -18.19 31.09
C ASP A 20 -0.68 -17.43 32.41
N VAL A 21 0.50 -16.89 32.70
CA VAL A 21 0.76 -16.10 33.92
C VAL A 21 0.02 -14.75 33.91
N LEU A 22 -0.28 -14.19 32.73
CA LEU A 22 -1.02 -12.92 32.59
C LEU A 22 -2.54 -13.11 32.44
N VAL A 23 -2.98 -14.14 31.72
CA VAL A 23 -4.42 -14.34 31.40
C VAL A 23 -5.17 -15.01 32.55
N THR A 24 -4.54 -15.95 33.26
CA THR A 24 -5.19 -16.72 34.34
C THR A 24 -5.58 -15.87 35.57
N PRO A 25 -4.76 -14.93 36.09
CA PRO A 25 -5.20 -14.06 37.19
C PRO A 25 -6.29 -13.07 36.75
N MET A 26 -6.28 -12.63 35.48
CA MET A 26 -7.34 -11.78 34.91
C MET A 26 -8.68 -12.52 34.78
N PHE A 27 -8.65 -13.81 34.42
CA PHE A 27 -9.85 -14.66 34.37
C PHE A 27 -10.42 -14.96 35.77
N ARG A 28 -9.55 -15.13 36.78
CA ARG A 28 -9.98 -15.30 38.17
C ARG A 28 -10.56 -14.01 38.76
N LEU A 29 -9.98 -12.84 38.45
CA LEU A 29 -10.51 -11.52 38.85
C LEU A 29 -11.87 -11.23 38.21
N THR A 30 -12.07 -11.59 36.95
CA THR A 30 -13.36 -11.42 36.27
C THR A 30 -14.41 -12.40 36.79
N GLN A 31 -14.04 -13.64 37.13
CA GLN A 31 -14.96 -14.61 37.75
C GLN A 31 -15.33 -14.25 39.19
N THR A 32 -14.41 -13.73 40.00
CA THR A 32 -14.73 -13.25 41.36
C THR A 32 -15.54 -11.96 41.34
N PHE A 33 -15.29 -11.07 40.37
CA PHE A 33 -16.09 -9.86 40.17
C PHE A 33 -17.49 -10.17 39.66
N LEU A 34 -17.65 -11.09 38.69
CA LEU A 34 -18.96 -11.58 38.26
C LEU A 34 -19.69 -12.27 39.42
N GLY A 35 -19.00 -13.14 40.18
CA GLY A 35 -19.60 -13.84 41.32
C GLY A 35 -20.06 -12.89 42.43
N TRP A 36 -19.29 -11.83 42.72
CA TRP A 36 -19.68 -10.77 43.64
C TRP A 36 -20.83 -9.93 43.08
N PHE A 37 -20.80 -9.57 41.80
CA PHE A 37 -21.88 -8.84 41.13
C PHE A 37 -23.20 -9.61 41.12
N PHE A 38 -23.18 -10.92 40.86
CA PHE A 38 -24.36 -11.80 40.91
C PHE A 38 -24.85 -12.09 42.34
N ARG A 39 -23.97 -12.03 43.36
CA ARG A 39 -24.38 -12.14 44.77
C ARG A 39 -24.93 -10.82 45.34
N SER A 40 -24.41 -9.68 44.88
CA SER A 40 -24.85 -8.34 45.28
C SER A 40 -26.09 -7.87 44.54
N CYS A 41 -26.30 -8.32 43.30
CA CYS A 41 -27.56 -8.22 42.60
C CYS A 41 -28.40 -9.46 42.92
N GLY A 42 -29.22 -9.41 43.98
CA GLY A 42 -30.25 -10.42 44.27
C GLY A 42 -31.29 -10.54 43.16
N VAL A 43 -30.89 -11.07 42.01
CA VAL A 43 -31.69 -11.16 40.77
C VAL A 43 -32.01 -12.62 40.43
N ALA A 44 -31.62 -13.58 41.28
CA ALA A 44 -31.94 -14.99 41.09
C ALA A 44 -33.44 -15.35 41.30
N SER A 45 -34.35 -14.39 41.53
CA SER A 45 -35.78 -14.69 41.69
C SER A 45 -36.76 -13.71 41.03
N LEU A 46 -36.31 -12.83 40.13
CA LEU A 46 -37.22 -11.88 39.49
C LEU A 46 -37.56 -12.33 38.07
N GLY A 47 -38.79 -12.77 37.87
CA GLY A 47 -39.36 -12.97 36.53
C GLY A 47 -39.28 -11.67 35.70
N MET A 48 -39.49 -11.77 34.37
CA MET A 48 -39.28 -10.67 33.40
C MET A 48 -39.83 -9.30 33.85
N GLY A 49 -40.94 -9.25 34.59
CA GLY A 49 -41.50 -8.00 35.14
C GLY A 49 -40.63 -7.31 36.21
N GLY A 50 -39.92 -8.06 37.05
CA GLY A 50 -39.04 -7.52 38.09
C GLY A 50 -37.72 -6.97 37.55
N ALA A 51 -37.19 -7.59 36.49
CA ALA A 51 -36.02 -7.08 35.78
C ALA A 51 -36.31 -5.70 35.13
N CYS A 52 -37.48 -5.54 34.49
CA CYS A 52 -37.90 -4.26 33.91
C CYS A 52 -38.05 -3.16 34.97
N ASN A 53 -38.67 -3.47 36.13
CA ASN A 53 -38.86 -2.48 37.19
C ASN A 53 -37.53 -2.07 37.85
N TRP A 54 -36.59 -3.01 38.00
CA TRP A 54 -35.25 -2.73 38.51
C TRP A 54 -34.44 -1.84 37.55
N VAL A 55 -34.51 -2.10 36.24
CA VAL A 55 -33.89 -1.26 35.20
C VAL A 55 -34.51 0.14 35.19
N ALA A 56 -35.83 0.25 35.38
CA ALA A 56 -36.50 1.55 35.46
C ALA A 56 -36.04 2.37 36.68
N GLN A 57 -35.89 1.72 37.85
CA GLN A 57 -35.43 2.38 39.08
C GLN A 57 -33.93 2.75 39.03
N HIS A 58 -33.12 1.97 38.33
CA HIS A 58 -31.67 2.18 38.22
C HIS A 58 -31.23 2.63 36.83
N ARG A 59 -32.11 3.35 36.12
CA ARG A 59 -31.93 3.73 34.70
C ARG A 59 -30.56 4.33 34.39
N PHE A 60 -30.04 5.20 35.26
CA PHE A 60 -28.75 5.84 35.04
C PHE A 60 -27.57 4.87 35.16
N ARG A 61 -27.63 3.91 36.09
CA ARG A 61 -26.60 2.87 36.24
C ARG A 61 -26.66 1.84 35.11
N ALA A 62 -27.87 1.48 34.68
CA ALA A 62 -28.09 0.58 33.55
C ALA A 62 -27.60 1.21 32.23
N ILE A 63 -27.90 2.49 31.99
CA ILE A 63 -27.40 3.24 30.83
C ILE A 63 -25.86 3.32 30.87
N ALA A 64 -25.25 3.66 32.00
CA ALA A 64 -23.80 3.73 32.12
C ALA A 64 -23.11 2.39 31.81
N ALA A 65 -23.65 1.28 32.33
CA ALA A 65 -23.13 -0.06 32.06
C ALA A 65 -23.31 -0.45 30.58
N MET A 66 -24.47 -0.14 29.98
CA MET A 66 -24.75 -0.41 28.57
C MET A 66 -23.80 0.39 27.66
N THR A 67 -23.59 1.68 27.97
CA THR A 67 -22.64 2.53 27.22
C THR A 67 -21.22 1.99 27.30
N LEU A 68 -20.79 1.51 28.47
CA LEU A 68 -19.43 0.98 28.65
C LEU A 68 -19.18 -0.32 27.83
N VAL A 69 -20.23 -1.09 27.53
CA VAL A 69 -20.15 -2.32 26.72
C VAL A 69 -20.36 -2.04 25.23
N VAL A 70 -21.32 -1.17 24.89
CA VAL A 70 -21.73 -0.91 23.51
C VAL A 70 -20.82 0.12 22.82
N ALA A 71 -20.36 1.15 23.54
CA ALA A 71 -19.52 2.21 22.95
C ALA A 71 -18.19 1.68 22.37
N PRO A 72 -17.42 0.79 23.04
CA PRO A 72 -16.20 0.24 22.45
C PRO A 72 -16.49 -0.59 21.20
N SER A 73 -17.62 -1.31 21.19
CA SER A 73 -18.06 -2.14 20.07
C SER A 73 -18.46 -1.29 18.86
N LEU A 74 -19.19 -0.18 19.08
CA LEU A 74 -19.56 0.78 18.04
C LEU A 74 -18.35 1.56 17.53
N VAL A 75 -17.40 1.93 18.40
CA VAL A 75 -16.12 2.53 17.99
C VAL A 75 -15.31 1.56 17.15
N ALA A 76 -15.24 0.28 17.53
CA ALA A 76 -14.56 -0.75 16.75
C ALA A 76 -15.22 -1.04 15.40
N LEU A 77 -16.55 -0.92 15.31
CA LEU A 77 -17.31 -1.06 14.05
C LEU A 77 -17.22 0.21 13.17
N GLY A 78 -17.19 1.40 13.76
CA GLY A 78 -16.99 2.67 13.05
C GLY A 78 -15.54 2.86 12.57
N ALA A 79 -14.57 2.39 13.36
CA ALA A 79 -13.16 2.33 12.97
C ALA A 79 -12.85 1.21 11.94
N ARG A 80 -13.85 0.40 11.55
CA ARG A 80 -13.80 -0.50 10.39
C ARG A 80 -14.32 0.14 9.10
N GLY A 81 -14.63 1.44 9.10
CA GLY A 81 -14.58 2.25 7.87
C GLY A 81 -13.13 2.36 7.40
N PRO A 82 -12.87 2.59 6.08
CA PRO A 82 -11.50 2.68 5.57
C PRO A 82 -10.78 3.69 6.43
N ALA A 83 -9.69 3.25 7.05
CA ALA A 83 -8.90 4.05 7.95
C ALA A 83 -8.68 5.42 7.30
N LEU A 84 -9.30 6.40 7.94
CA LEU A 84 -9.01 7.82 7.99
C LEU A 84 -7.49 7.99 8.23
N PHE A 85 -6.70 7.69 7.22
CA PHE A 85 -5.45 8.37 7.00
C PHE A 85 -5.83 9.55 6.12
N ASP A 86 -5.91 10.72 6.75
CA ASP A 86 -5.94 11.97 6.02
C ASP A 86 -4.55 12.15 5.37
N PHE A 87 -4.36 11.53 4.21
CA PHE A 87 -3.10 11.52 3.46
C PHE A 87 -2.75 12.91 2.89
N ALA A 88 -3.61 13.92 3.07
CA ALA A 88 -3.30 15.30 2.72
C ALA A 88 -2.22 15.90 3.65
N GLU A 89 -2.14 15.50 4.93
CA GLU A 89 -1.14 16.02 5.88
C GLU A 89 0.23 15.30 5.81
N LEU A 90 0.29 14.09 5.27
CA LEU A 90 1.56 13.35 5.11
C LEU A 90 2.46 13.90 4.00
N ASN A 91 1.90 14.63 3.03
CA ASN A 91 2.69 15.31 2.01
C ASN A 91 3.59 16.41 2.58
N GLY A 92 3.32 16.94 3.79
CA GLY A 92 4.15 17.98 4.42
C GLY A 92 5.09 17.47 5.52
N ALA A 93 4.63 16.52 6.35
CA ALA A 93 5.37 16.07 7.53
C ALA A 93 6.03 14.70 7.35
N GLY A 94 5.35 13.73 6.73
CA GLY A 94 5.85 12.38 6.47
C GLY A 94 6.95 12.34 5.40
N GLY A 95 6.82 13.20 4.37
CA GLY A 95 7.83 13.37 3.33
C GLY A 95 9.22 13.66 3.92
N ARG A 96 9.32 14.57 4.92
CA ARG A 96 10.61 14.92 5.54
C ARG A 96 11.25 13.76 6.32
N GLN A 97 10.44 12.93 6.97
CA GLN A 97 10.94 11.80 7.76
C GLN A 97 11.33 10.60 6.88
N VAL A 98 10.59 10.37 5.78
CA VAL A 98 10.97 9.41 4.74
C VAL A 98 12.25 9.88 4.03
N THR A 99 12.38 11.17 3.69
CA THR A 99 13.60 11.73 3.12
C THR A 99 14.80 11.57 4.07
N GLN A 100 14.66 11.86 5.36
CA GLN A 100 15.74 11.67 6.34
C GLN A 100 16.13 10.20 6.56
N LEU A 101 15.17 9.26 6.47
CA LEU A 101 15.46 7.82 6.53
C LEU A 101 16.14 7.31 5.25
N LEU A 102 15.85 7.93 4.10
CA LEU A 102 16.46 7.63 2.81
C LEU A 102 17.88 8.20 2.64
N GLU A 103 18.22 9.28 3.34
CA GLU A 103 19.55 9.93 3.25
C GLU A 103 20.69 9.11 3.85
N GLY A 104 20.41 8.21 4.81
CA GLY A 104 21.45 7.43 5.50
C GLY A 104 21.90 6.15 4.79
N GLU A 105 21.06 5.58 3.91
CA GLU A 105 21.33 4.35 3.16
C GLU A 105 20.84 4.52 1.72
N GLN A 106 21.59 5.31 0.94
CA GLN A 106 21.24 5.57 -0.45
C GLN A 106 21.30 4.26 -1.25
N LEU A 107 20.14 3.84 -1.78
CA LEU A 107 20.05 2.62 -2.54
C LEU A 107 20.72 2.80 -3.91
N VAL A 108 21.44 1.76 -4.33
CA VAL A 108 22.05 1.70 -5.66
C VAL A 108 21.10 0.95 -6.60
N PRO A 109 20.90 1.43 -7.83
CA PRO A 109 20.13 0.71 -8.83
C PRO A 109 20.63 -0.73 -9.06
N PRO A 110 19.71 -1.68 -9.33
CA PRO A 110 20.11 -3.04 -9.64
C PRO A 110 20.92 -3.10 -10.94
N VAL A 111 21.76 -4.11 -11.06
CA VAL A 111 22.55 -4.36 -12.28
C VAL A 111 21.61 -4.49 -13.49
N PRO A 112 21.88 -3.81 -14.61
CA PRO A 112 21.03 -3.88 -15.79
C PRO A 112 20.97 -5.32 -16.32
N LEU A 113 19.76 -5.76 -16.68
CA LEU A 113 19.56 -7.06 -17.32
C LEU A 113 20.03 -7.03 -18.77
N PRO A 114 20.42 -8.20 -19.34
CA PRO A 114 20.75 -8.31 -20.75
C PRO A 114 19.59 -7.84 -21.65
N PRO A 115 19.85 -7.11 -22.75
CA PRO A 115 18.81 -6.60 -23.65
C PRO A 115 17.89 -7.69 -24.23
N GLU A 116 18.38 -8.92 -24.35
CA GLU A 116 17.68 -10.07 -24.91
C GLU A 116 16.43 -10.43 -24.10
N VAL A 117 16.42 -10.15 -22.78
CA VAL A 117 15.28 -10.46 -21.91
C VAL A 117 14.07 -9.57 -22.27
N PHE A 118 14.31 -8.36 -22.77
CA PHE A 118 13.29 -7.37 -23.12
C PHE A 118 12.77 -7.49 -24.57
N SER A 119 13.39 -8.34 -25.39
CA SER A 119 13.03 -8.56 -26.80
C SER A 119 12.41 -9.94 -27.03
N THR A 120 11.95 -10.60 -25.96
CA THR A 120 11.19 -11.84 -26.09
C THR A 120 9.83 -11.56 -26.74
N ARG A 121 9.35 -12.49 -27.56
CA ARG A 121 8.05 -12.36 -28.26
C ARG A 121 6.89 -12.09 -27.30
N GLU A 122 6.93 -12.69 -26.12
CA GLU A 122 5.90 -12.50 -25.08
C GLU A 122 5.85 -11.04 -24.61
N VAL A 123 7.01 -10.42 -24.40
CA VAL A 123 7.13 -9.01 -24.01
C VAL A 123 6.66 -8.08 -25.14
N GLU A 124 7.12 -8.31 -26.37
CA GLU A 124 6.75 -7.48 -27.53
C GLU A 124 5.24 -7.53 -27.84
N MET A 125 4.59 -8.67 -27.65
CA MET A 125 3.14 -8.80 -27.82
C MET A 125 2.34 -7.98 -26.81
N VAL A 126 2.84 -7.83 -25.59
CA VAL A 126 2.14 -7.12 -24.50
C VAL A 126 2.43 -5.62 -24.54
N ARG A 127 3.68 -5.25 -24.81
CA ARG A 127 4.13 -3.87 -24.90
C ARG A 127 5.11 -3.71 -26.07
N PRO A 128 4.63 -3.25 -27.24
CA PRO A 128 5.50 -3.01 -28.38
C PRO A 128 6.53 -1.91 -28.07
N ASP A 129 7.66 -1.92 -28.78
CA ASP A 129 8.73 -0.91 -28.69
C ASP A 129 9.48 -0.80 -27.35
N ILE A 130 9.33 -1.77 -26.44
CA ILE A 130 10.10 -1.86 -25.18
C ILE A 130 11.62 -1.96 -25.41
N GLY A 131 12.06 -2.57 -26.52
CA GLY A 131 13.48 -2.76 -26.80
C GLY A 131 14.27 -1.46 -26.89
N SER A 132 13.62 -0.36 -27.28
CA SER A 132 14.24 0.98 -27.40
C SER A 132 13.94 1.89 -26.20
N ALA A 133 13.24 1.40 -25.17
CA ALA A 133 12.95 2.16 -23.96
C ALA A 133 14.23 2.45 -23.16
N SER A 134 14.35 3.65 -22.59
CA SER A 134 15.48 3.96 -21.70
C SER A 134 15.27 3.31 -20.34
N ARG A 135 16.32 2.66 -19.84
CA ARG A 135 16.41 2.10 -18.48
C ARG A 135 17.57 2.73 -17.71
N ASP A 136 18.01 3.89 -18.17
CA ASP A 136 19.08 4.64 -17.54
C ASP A 136 18.56 5.37 -16.29
N TRP A 137 18.94 4.85 -15.14
CA TRP A 137 18.59 5.41 -13.83
C TRP A 137 19.21 6.80 -13.59
N SER A 138 20.29 7.17 -14.31
CA SER A 138 20.92 8.48 -14.15
C SER A 138 20.08 9.63 -14.72
N LEU A 139 19.11 9.31 -15.58
CA LEU A 139 18.16 10.26 -16.16
C LEU A 139 16.89 10.45 -15.31
N LEU A 140 16.79 9.74 -14.18
CA LEU A 140 15.68 9.87 -13.26
C LEU A 140 15.99 10.88 -12.16
N ASP A 141 14.93 11.53 -11.66
CA ASP A 141 15.05 12.42 -10.51
C ASP A 141 15.59 11.65 -9.27
N PRO A 142 16.53 12.21 -8.50
CA PRO A 142 17.15 11.50 -7.38
C PRO A 142 16.16 11.06 -6.29
N GLU A 143 15.18 11.90 -5.96
CA GLU A 143 14.17 11.58 -4.95
C GLU A 143 13.25 10.47 -5.46
N PHE A 144 12.78 10.59 -6.70
CA PHE A 144 11.98 9.55 -7.34
C PHE A 144 12.73 8.22 -7.39
N THR A 145 14.01 8.26 -7.76
CA THR A 145 14.88 7.08 -7.81
C THR A 145 14.97 6.39 -6.46
N GLN A 146 15.22 7.13 -5.37
CA GLN A 146 15.31 6.52 -4.04
C GLN A 146 13.98 5.89 -3.60
N ARG A 147 12.86 6.57 -3.83
CA ARG A 147 11.53 6.01 -3.52
C ARG A 147 11.27 4.73 -4.32
N LEU A 148 11.56 4.73 -5.63
CA LEU A 148 11.38 3.56 -6.48
C LEU A 148 12.27 2.38 -6.07
N LEU A 149 13.51 2.65 -5.66
CA LEU A 149 14.41 1.59 -5.17
C LEU A 149 13.92 0.99 -3.84
N VAL A 150 13.32 1.79 -2.95
CA VAL A 150 12.68 1.25 -1.75
C VAL A 150 11.48 0.38 -2.12
N VAL A 151 10.67 0.79 -3.10
CA VAL A 151 9.57 -0.06 -3.61
C VAL A 151 10.13 -1.41 -4.07
N PHE A 152 11.18 -1.41 -4.91
CA PHE A 152 11.78 -2.64 -5.43
C PHE A 152 12.34 -3.53 -4.31
N ARG A 153 13.00 -2.93 -3.31
CA ARG A 153 13.51 -3.64 -2.13
C ARG A 153 12.36 -4.29 -1.35
N ILE A 154 11.30 -3.54 -1.03
CA ILE A 154 10.15 -4.05 -0.29
C ILE A 154 9.46 -5.19 -1.06
N MET A 155 9.25 -5.01 -2.36
CA MET A 155 8.64 -6.03 -3.22
C MET A 155 9.44 -7.33 -3.23
N LYS A 156 10.78 -7.23 -3.29
CA LYS A 156 11.66 -8.40 -3.23
C LYS A 156 11.63 -9.06 -1.84
N GLU A 157 11.87 -8.28 -0.79
CA GLU A 157 12.11 -8.82 0.56
C GLU A 157 10.83 -9.28 1.26
N ARG A 158 9.71 -8.59 1.08
CA ARG A 158 8.45 -8.90 1.77
C ARG A 158 7.49 -9.74 0.94
N HIS A 159 7.53 -9.57 -0.37
CA HIS A 159 6.54 -10.17 -1.27
C HIS A 159 7.13 -11.19 -2.25
N GLY A 160 8.47 -11.31 -2.31
CA GLY A 160 9.15 -12.27 -3.19
C GLY A 160 9.03 -11.94 -4.68
N TYR A 161 8.73 -10.68 -5.02
CA TYR A 161 8.68 -10.21 -6.40
C TYR A 161 9.98 -9.48 -6.74
N GLU A 162 10.78 -10.09 -7.61
CA GLU A 162 11.91 -9.40 -8.22
C GLU A 162 11.39 -8.45 -9.31
N MET A 163 11.72 -7.16 -9.17
CA MET A 163 11.24 -6.12 -10.07
C MET A 163 12.31 -5.66 -11.05
N VAL A 164 11.86 -5.23 -12.23
CA VAL A 164 12.70 -4.75 -13.32
C VAL A 164 12.15 -3.43 -13.85
N LEU A 165 13.04 -2.47 -14.08
CA LEU A 165 12.71 -1.23 -14.80
C LEU A 165 12.51 -1.54 -16.28
N VAL A 166 11.30 -1.30 -16.79
CA VAL A 166 10.95 -1.46 -18.20
C VAL A 166 11.25 -0.17 -18.97
N GLU A 167 10.79 0.97 -18.45
CA GLU A 167 11.06 2.28 -19.03
C GLU A 167 11.12 3.34 -17.93
N GLY A 168 12.20 4.12 -17.89
CA GLY A 168 12.38 5.27 -17.01
C GLY A 168 12.16 6.57 -17.79
N TYR A 169 13.25 7.28 -18.10
CA TYR A 169 13.19 8.50 -18.90
C TYR A 169 12.68 8.23 -20.33
N ARG A 170 11.78 9.10 -20.81
CA ARG A 170 11.28 9.06 -22.20
C ARG A 170 11.48 10.42 -22.85
N SER A 171 12.12 10.46 -24.02
CA SER A 171 12.28 11.73 -24.75
C SER A 171 10.94 12.25 -25.30
N SER A 172 10.84 13.55 -25.54
CA SER A 172 9.67 14.16 -26.21
C SER A 172 9.41 13.56 -27.59
N GLN A 173 10.46 13.35 -28.38
CA GLN A 173 10.35 12.72 -29.70
C GLN A 173 9.76 11.31 -29.62
N ARG A 174 10.20 10.49 -28.65
CA ARG A 174 9.62 9.16 -28.41
C ARG A 174 8.17 9.25 -27.96
N GLN A 175 7.83 10.22 -27.12
CA GLN A 175 6.45 10.45 -26.69
C GLN A 175 5.54 10.82 -27.87
N GLU A 176 6.00 11.64 -28.82
CA GLU A 176 5.26 11.96 -30.05
C GLU A 176 5.03 10.72 -30.92
N GLN A 177 6.05 9.88 -31.07
CA GLN A 177 5.93 8.61 -31.80
C GLN A 177 4.89 7.69 -31.17
N LEU A 178 4.92 7.52 -29.84
CA LEU A 178 3.93 6.71 -29.12
C LEU A 178 2.53 7.31 -29.20
N PHE A 179 2.40 8.64 -29.11
CA PHE A 179 1.12 9.32 -29.24
C PHE A 179 0.51 9.09 -30.63
N ALA A 180 1.33 9.04 -31.69
CA ALA A 180 0.89 8.73 -33.04
C ALA A 180 0.40 7.28 -33.23
N GLN A 181 0.78 6.35 -32.34
CA GLN A 181 0.31 4.95 -32.38
C GLN A 181 -1.13 4.78 -31.81
N GLY A 182 -1.66 5.81 -31.15
CA GLY A 182 -3.04 5.86 -30.70
C GLY A 182 -3.23 5.85 -29.18
N ARG A 183 -4.47 6.14 -28.77
CA ARG A 183 -4.86 6.39 -27.36
C ARG A 183 -4.75 5.17 -26.45
N GLN A 184 -4.67 3.97 -27.04
CA GLN A 184 -4.46 2.72 -26.31
C GLN A 184 -3.01 2.56 -25.82
N VAL A 185 -2.05 3.29 -26.40
CA VAL A 185 -0.63 3.28 -25.99
C VAL A 185 -0.38 4.42 -24.99
N THR A 186 -0.77 5.64 -25.34
CA THR A 186 -0.66 6.80 -24.45
C THR A 186 -1.74 7.82 -24.77
N GLN A 187 -2.23 8.52 -23.75
CA GLN A 187 -3.11 9.69 -23.91
C GLN A 187 -2.35 11.01 -23.75
N ALA A 188 -1.09 10.96 -23.35
CA ALA A 188 -0.24 12.12 -23.15
C ALA A 188 0.46 12.51 -24.46
N ALA A 189 0.29 13.77 -24.87
CA ALA A 189 1.10 14.39 -25.91
C ALA A 189 2.54 14.65 -25.43
N ALA A 190 3.38 15.18 -26.32
CA ALA A 190 4.73 15.61 -25.97
C ALA A 190 4.71 16.60 -24.78
N ASN A 191 5.60 16.38 -23.84
CA ASN A 191 5.79 17.14 -22.59
C ASN A 191 4.61 17.06 -21.63
N MET A 192 3.70 16.12 -21.84
CA MET A 192 2.53 15.89 -20.99
C MET A 192 2.64 14.57 -20.21
N SER A 193 3.84 13.98 -20.12
CA SER A 193 4.12 12.77 -19.35
C SER A 193 5.28 12.97 -18.38
N TYR A 194 5.14 12.48 -17.15
CA TYR A 194 6.19 12.54 -16.13
C TYR A 194 7.47 11.77 -16.50
N HIS A 195 7.40 10.81 -17.43
CA HIS A 195 8.59 10.12 -17.96
C HIS A 195 9.58 11.10 -18.59
N GLN A 196 9.09 12.19 -19.18
CA GLN A 196 9.92 13.20 -19.84
C GLN A 196 10.66 14.12 -18.87
N TYR A 197 10.30 14.04 -17.59
CA TYR A 197 10.90 14.80 -16.49
C TYR A 197 11.67 13.89 -15.52
N GLY A 198 11.87 12.61 -15.86
CA GLY A 198 12.55 11.64 -14.99
C GLY A 198 11.76 11.32 -13.71
N LEU A 199 10.45 11.55 -13.70
CA LEU A 199 9.57 11.44 -12.53
C LEU A 199 8.56 10.30 -12.66
N ALA A 200 8.69 9.45 -13.66
CA ALA A 200 7.87 8.26 -13.82
C ALA A 200 8.70 7.06 -14.27
N ALA A 201 8.17 5.87 -13.98
CA ALA A 201 8.74 4.61 -14.38
C ALA A 201 7.65 3.59 -14.66
N ASP A 202 7.90 2.79 -15.69
CA ASP A 202 7.18 1.56 -15.96
C ASP A 202 8.04 0.39 -15.46
N ALA A 203 7.44 -0.49 -14.67
CA ALA A 203 8.10 -1.66 -14.09
C ALA A 203 7.34 -2.96 -14.38
N ALA A 204 8.07 -4.06 -14.32
CA ALA A 204 7.56 -5.41 -14.48
C ALA A 204 8.26 -6.37 -13.50
N PHE A 205 7.87 -7.64 -13.53
CA PHE A 205 8.44 -8.67 -12.66
C PHE A 205 9.39 -9.58 -13.44
N LEU A 206 10.44 -10.04 -12.77
CA LEU A 206 11.28 -11.14 -13.24
C LEU A 206 10.79 -12.42 -12.55
N LEU A 207 10.06 -13.25 -13.28
CA LEU A 207 9.55 -14.53 -12.80
C LEU A 207 10.26 -15.65 -13.56
N ASP A 208 10.93 -16.53 -12.83
CA ASP A 208 11.62 -17.70 -13.39
C ASP A 208 12.63 -17.32 -14.51
N GLY A 209 13.30 -16.17 -14.34
CA GLY A 209 14.28 -15.63 -15.28
C GLY A 209 13.68 -14.95 -16.52
N ARG A 210 12.36 -14.79 -16.59
CA ARG A 210 11.64 -14.14 -17.69
C ARG A 210 10.91 -12.90 -17.21
N ILE A 211 10.83 -11.90 -18.08
CA ILE A 211 10.03 -10.71 -17.80
C ILE A 211 8.55 -11.06 -17.95
N ALA A 212 7.81 -10.87 -16.86
CA ALA A 212 6.38 -11.08 -16.78
C ALA A 212 5.66 -9.72 -16.64
N ILE A 213 4.89 -9.36 -17.68
CA ILE A 213 4.19 -8.06 -17.79
C ILE A 213 2.68 -8.24 -17.80
N SER A 214 2.17 -9.33 -18.37
CA SER A 214 0.72 -9.45 -18.59
C SER A 214 -0.02 -9.70 -17.28
N GLU A 215 -0.91 -8.78 -16.93
CA GLU A 215 -1.87 -8.82 -15.84
C GLU A 215 -2.92 -9.95 -15.99
N ARG A 216 -2.96 -10.63 -17.15
CA ARG A 216 -3.77 -11.84 -17.33
C ARG A 216 -3.25 -13.01 -16.51
N ASP A 217 -1.97 -13.03 -16.16
CA ASP A 217 -1.43 -13.97 -15.19
C ASP A 217 -1.81 -13.51 -13.77
N PRO A 218 -2.55 -14.30 -12.98
CA PRO A 218 -2.96 -13.93 -11.63
C PRO A 218 -1.79 -13.61 -10.69
N ARG A 219 -0.62 -14.24 -10.90
CA ARG A 219 0.59 -13.96 -10.11
C ARG A 219 1.14 -12.57 -10.46
N VAL A 220 1.14 -12.20 -11.73
CA VAL A 220 1.56 -10.87 -12.19
C VAL A 220 0.58 -9.80 -11.72
N MET A 221 -0.73 -10.04 -11.85
CA MET A 221 -1.75 -9.13 -11.34
C MET A 221 -1.60 -8.90 -9.84
N ARG A 222 -1.41 -9.97 -9.05
CA ARG A 222 -1.19 -9.83 -7.61
C ARG A 222 0.10 -9.07 -7.30
N GLY A 223 1.15 -9.28 -8.08
CA GLY A 223 2.38 -8.50 -8.00
C GLY A 223 2.11 -7.02 -8.22
N TYR A 224 1.29 -6.66 -9.22
CA TYR A 224 0.96 -5.27 -9.51
C TYR A 224 0.10 -4.61 -8.43
N GLU A 225 -0.87 -5.32 -7.84
CA GLU A 225 -1.63 -4.80 -6.69
C GLU A 225 -0.72 -4.45 -5.52
N LEU A 226 0.18 -5.36 -5.14
CA LEU A 226 1.15 -5.15 -4.08
C LEU A 226 2.13 -4.01 -4.42
N TYR A 227 2.60 -3.97 -5.67
CA TYR A 227 3.45 -2.89 -6.17
C TYR A 227 2.77 -1.53 -6.03
N GLY A 228 1.50 -1.43 -6.42
CA GLY A 228 0.70 -0.22 -6.26
C GLY A 228 0.56 0.20 -4.81
N GLU A 229 0.16 -0.72 -3.92
CA GLU A 229 0.03 -0.46 -2.48
C GLU A 229 1.34 0.08 -1.87
N VAL A 230 2.48 -0.53 -2.21
CA VAL A 230 3.80 -0.12 -1.70
C VAL A 230 4.23 1.23 -2.30
N ALA A 231 3.99 1.45 -3.59
CA ALA A 231 4.32 2.71 -4.25
C ALA A 231 3.55 3.88 -3.63
N GLU A 232 2.25 3.70 -3.38
CA GLU A 232 1.40 4.73 -2.76
C GLU A 232 1.82 5.04 -1.32
N GLN A 233 2.23 4.03 -0.54
CA GLN A 233 2.79 4.23 0.81
C GLN A 233 4.06 5.09 0.81
N LEU A 234 4.81 5.11 -0.29
CA LEU A 234 6.02 5.92 -0.49
C LEU A 234 5.73 7.23 -1.23
N GLY A 235 4.46 7.61 -1.35
CA GLY A 235 4.02 8.88 -1.92
C GLY A 235 4.15 8.95 -3.45
N LEU A 236 4.17 7.81 -4.14
CA LEU A 236 4.06 7.75 -5.60
C LEU A 236 2.59 7.59 -5.99
N SER A 237 2.21 8.13 -7.15
CA SER A 237 0.91 7.85 -7.77
C SER A 237 1.03 6.60 -8.65
N TRP A 238 0.15 5.63 -8.45
CA TRP A 238 0.14 4.39 -9.21
C TRP A 238 -0.87 4.39 -10.36
N GLY A 239 -0.46 3.92 -11.54
CA GLY A 239 -1.26 3.90 -12.75
C GLY A 239 -2.41 2.88 -12.75
N GLY A 240 -2.35 1.86 -11.89
CA GLY A 240 -3.42 0.88 -11.73
C GLY A 240 -4.74 1.47 -11.21
N ASN A 241 -4.68 2.62 -10.53
CA ASN A 241 -5.84 3.37 -10.04
C ASN A 241 -6.46 4.28 -11.10
N TRP A 242 -5.89 4.37 -12.31
CA TRP A 242 -6.41 5.19 -13.38
C TRP A 242 -7.46 4.46 -14.21
N ARG A 243 -8.26 5.22 -14.96
CA ARG A 243 -9.28 4.63 -15.87
C ARG A 243 -8.67 3.68 -16.91
N MET A 244 -7.44 3.94 -17.33
CA MET A 244 -6.72 3.08 -18.30
C MET A 244 -5.98 1.91 -17.66
N GLN A 245 -5.88 1.87 -16.32
CA GLN A 245 -5.29 0.77 -15.54
C GLN A 245 -3.86 0.42 -15.99
N ASP A 246 -2.95 1.40 -15.95
CA ASP A 246 -1.55 1.17 -16.28
C ASP A 246 -0.79 0.60 -15.07
N TYR A 247 -0.92 -0.70 -14.86
CA TYR A 247 -0.48 -1.39 -13.65
C TYR A 247 1.04 -1.35 -13.41
N GLY A 248 1.83 -1.26 -14.48
CA GLY A 248 3.29 -1.16 -14.38
C GLY A 248 3.78 0.25 -14.03
N HIS A 249 2.90 1.25 -14.13
CA HIS A 249 3.30 2.66 -14.08
C HIS A 249 3.24 3.24 -12.68
N VAL A 250 4.27 4.01 -12.30
CA VAL A 250 4.25 4.92 -11.15
C VAL A 250 4.85 6.27 -11.51
N GLU A 251 4.34 7.33 -10.88
CA GLU A 251 4.83 8.69 -11.06
C GLU A 251 4.92 9.46 -9.73
N LEU A 252 5.96 10.28 -9.59
CA LEU A 252 6.08 11.26 -8.50
C LEU A 252 5.48 12.59 -8.98
N ARG A 253 4.26 12.87 -8.54
CA ARG A 253 3.56 14.12 -8.89
C ARG A 253 4.18 15.30 -8.17
N ARG A 254 4.47 16.36 -8.92
CA ARG A 254 4.96 17.63 -8.39
C ARG A 254 4.18 18.80 -9.03
N PRO A 255 3.77 19.80 -8.23
CA PRO A 255 3.13 21.00 -8.78
C PRO A 255 4.03 21.66 -9.83
N GLY A 256 3.43 22.09 -10.95
CA GLY A 256 4.13 22.85 -11.99
C GLY A 256 4.92 22.03 -13.02
N ILE A 257 4.99 20.70 -12.91
CA ILE A 257 5.63 19.84 -13.92
C ILE A 257 4.75 19.69 -15.15
N LEU A 258 3.58 19.07 -14.96
CA LEU A 258 2.51 19.07 -15.94
C LEU A 258 1.58 20.18 -15.47
N GLY A 259 1.61 21.34 -16.13
CA GLY A 259 0.93 22.55 -15.66
C GLY A 259 -0.48 22.26 -15.12
N THR A 260 -0.84 22.88 -13.98
CA THR A 260 -2.18 22.72 -13.40
C THR A 260 -3.20 22.93 -14.52
N VAL A 261 -4.00 21.91 -14.82
CA VAL A 261 -5.21 22.12 -15.62
C VAL A 261 -6.13 22.94 -14.72
N GLY A 262 -5.90 24.25 -14.70
CA GLY A 262 -6.77 25.20 -14.06
C GLY A 262 -8.13 25.03 -14.70
N SER A 263 -9.15 24.91 -13.87
CA SER A 263 -10.54 25.05 -14.23
C SER A 263 -10.69 26.35 -15.02
N GLY A 264 -10.61 26.25 -16.35
CA GLY A 264 -10.66 27.38 -17.26
C GLY A 264 -12.07 27.92 -17.30
N THR A 265 -12.35 28.92 -16.48
CA THR A 265 -13.39 29.91 -16.73
C THR A 265 -13.28 30.36 -18.18
N LEU A 266 -14.34 30.12 -18.96
CA LEU A 266 -14.51 30.67 -20.30
C LEU A 266 -14.57 32.20 -20.19
N ALA A 267 -13.48 32.87 -20.51
CA ALA A 267 -13.43 34.33 -20.63
C ALA A 267 -13.11 34.70 -22.09
N GLY A 268 -14.14 35.22 -22.76
CA GLY A 268 -14.11 36.27 -23.78
C GLY A 268 -13.10 36.16 -24.93
N GLY A 269 -13.59 35.76 -26.11
CA GLY A 269 -12.96 36.13 -27.37
C GLY A 269 -13.35 37.56 -27.80
N PRO A 270 -12.46 38.32 -28.47
CA PRO A 270 -12.79 39.67 -28.94
C PRO A 270 -13.61 39.60 -30.23
N THR A 271 -14.62 40.47 -30.31
CA THR A 271 -15.26 40.93 -31.55
C THR A 271 -14.45 42.06 -32.18
#